data_AF-A0A0R2TK38-F1
#
_entry.id   AF-A0A0R2TK38-F1
#
_cell.length_a   1.000
_cell.length_b   1.000
_cell.length_c   1.000
_cell.angle_alpha   90.00
_cell.angle_beta   90.00
_cell.angle_gamma   90.00
#
_symmetry.space_group_name_H-M   'P 1'
#
loop_
_entity.id
_entity.type
_entity.pdbx_description
1 polymer ?
#
loop_
_entity_poly.entity_id
_entity_poly.type
_entity_poly.pdbx_seq_one_letter_code
_entity_poly.pdbx_strand_id
1 'polypeptide(L)'
;MGTVLVEMDRFGQKTGAGFYKYDPATRARMNDPEIEALIKSEAAALGVEQREVSDQEILERCLYPLINEGALILEEGIAQRPSDIDVVYVFGYAFPAPKGGPMHYADHVGLKNVYDKICEFRDRYGEEYWKPAPLLEKLAKEGKTFAQWGAEQE
;
A
#
# COMPACT_ATOMS: atom_id res chain seq x y z
N MET A 1 6.06 0.47 -16.13
CA MET A 1 5.43 -0.83 -16.40
C MET A 1 3.97 -0.74 -16.86
N GLY A 2 3.08 0.01 -16.19
CA GLY A 2 1.66 0.10 -16.58
C GLY A 2 1.44 0.51 -18.04
N THR A 3 2.19 1.51 -18.52
CA THR A 3 2.17 1.94 -19.93
C THR A 3 2.67 0.85 -20.89
N VAL A 4 3.75 0.16 -20.54
CA VAL A 4 4.35 -0.90 -21.36
C VAL A 4 3.36 -2.04 -21.61
N LEU A 5 2.63 -2.48 -20.58
CA LEU A 5 1.61 -3.53 -20.74
C LEU A 5 0.46 -3.08 -21.64
N VAL A 6 0.07 -1.80 -21.56
CA VAL A 6 -0.97 -1.23 -22.43
C VAL A 6 -0.49 -1.20 -23.89
N GLU A 7 0.76 -0.82 -24.13
CA GLU A 7 1.37 -0.82 -25.47
C GLU A 7 1.50 -2.23 -26.08
N MET A 8 1.55 -3.26 -25.24
CA MET A 8 1.53 -4.68 -25.64
C MET A 8 0.11 -5.26 -25.80
N ASP A 9 -0.96 -4.45 -25.72
CA ASP A 9 -2.36 -4.88 -25.71
C ASP A 9 -2.75 -5.82 -24.54
N ARG A 10 -2.00 -5.74 -23.43
CA ARG A 10 -2.17 -6.60 -22.25
C ARG A 10 -3.00 -5.91 -21.15
N PHE A 11 -4.29 -5.74 -21.40
CA PHE A 11 -5.21 -5.00 -20.52
C PHE A 11 -5.83 -5.81 -19.36
N GLY A 12 -5.34 -7.02 -19.07
CA GLY A 12 -5.82 -7.88 -18.00
C GLY A 12 -6.83 -8.93 -18.47
N GLN A 13 -7.77 -9.30 -17.59
CA GLN A 13 -8.71 -10.41 -17.84
C GLN A 13 -9.50 -10.26 -19.14
N LYS A 14 -9.86 -9.04 -19.53
CA LYS A 14 -10.67 -8.78 -20.73
C LYS A 14 -9.96 -9.11 -22.05
N THR A 15 -8.62 -9.09 -22.07
CA THR A 15 -7.80 -9.50 -23.22
C THR A 15 -7.13 -10.86 -23.01
N GLY A 16 -7.44 -11.56 -21.92
CA GLY A 16 -6.79 -12.82 -21.55
C GLY A 16 -5.36 -12.66 -21.03
N ALA A 17 -4.83 -11.43 -20.97
CA ALA A 17 -3.43 -11.17 -20.64
C ALA A 17 -3.24 -9.78 -20.01
N GLY A 18 -2.53 -9.72 -18.89
CA GLY A 18 -2.08 -8.51 -18.19
C GLY A 18 -0.77 -8.82 -17.47
N PHE A 19 -0.69 -8.50 -16.17
CA PHE A 19 0.37 -9.02 -15.28
C PHE A 19 0.39 -10.56 -15.21
N TYR A 20 -0.78 -11.18 -15.40
CA TYR A 20 -0.96 -12.63 -15.48
C TYR A 20 -1.51 -13.01 -16.86
N LYS A 21 -1.41 -14.28 -17.20
CA LYS A 21 -2.27 -14.91 -18.22
C LYS A 21 -3.55 -15.41 -17.56
N TYR A 22 -4.64 -15.41 -18.31
CA TYR A 22 -5.93 -15.87 -17.84
C TYR A 22 -6.46 -16.98 -18.73
N ASP A 23 -6.92 -18.05 -18.12
CA ASP A 23 -7.59 -19.13 -18.83
C ASP A 23 -8.91 -18.61 -19.47
N PRO A 24 -9.15 -18.85 -20.76
CA PRO A 24 -10.30 -18.26 -21.46
C PRO A 24 -11.65 -18.81 -20.99
N ALA A 25 -11.69 -20.01 -20.41
CA ALA A 25 -12.92 -20.64 -19.95
C ALA A 25 -13.25 -20.32 -18.49
N THR A 26 -12.23 -20.34 -17.62
CA THR A 26 -12.37 -20.27 -16.15
C THR A 26 -11.92 -18.94 -15.57
N ARG A 27 -11.19 -18.11 -16.35
CA ARG A 27 -10.50 -16.89 -15.90
C ARG A 27 -9.45 -17.13 -14.81
N ALA A 28 -9.03 -18.38 -14.60
CA ALA A 28 -7.97 -18.71 -13.66
C ALA A 28 -6.67 -17.99 -14.05
N ARG A 29 -6.01 -17.37 -13.06
CA ARG A 29 -4.74 -16.66 -13.26
C ARG A 29 -3.55 -17.64 -13.32
N MET A 30 -2.63 -17.38 -14.22
CA MET A 30 -1.37 -18.11 -14.38
C MET A 30 -0.20 -17.13 -14.48
N ASN A 31 0.94 -17.48 -13.90
CA ASN A 31 2.17 -16.71 -14.07
C ASN A 31 2.56 -16.67 -15.54
N ASP A 32 3.09 -15.53 -15.98
CA ASP A 32 3.52 -15.34 -17.36
C ASP A 32 5.03 -15.10 -17.42
N PRO A 33 5.81 -16.06 -17.96
CA PRO A 33 7.26 -15.91 -18.13
C PRO A 33 7.66 -14.68 -18.96
N GLU A 34 6.79 -14.21 -19.86
CA GLU A 34 7.02 -12.99 -20.65
C GLU A 34 7.03 -11.75 -19.75
N ILE A 35 6.14 -11.70 -18.77
CA ILE A 35 6.07 -10.60 -17.78
C ILE A 35 7.26 -10.68 -16.82
N GLU A 36 7.66 -11.88 -16.39
CA GLU A 36 8.85 -12.05 -15.56
C GLU A 36 10.13 -11.57 -16.29
N ALA A 37 10.28 -11.90 -17.57
CA ALA A 37 11.38 -11.42 -18.39
C ALA A 37 11.35 -9.90 -18.56
N LEU A 38 10.16 -9.34 -18.82
CA LEU A 38 9.97 -7.89 -18.95
C LEU A 38 10.33 -7.14 -17.66
N ILE A 39 9.90 -7.63 -16.49
CA ILE A 39 10.26 -7.04 -15.20
C ILE A 39 11.79 -6.99 -15.03
N LYS A 40 12.48 -8.09 -15.36
CA LYS A 40 13.95 -8.17 -15.27
C LYS A 40 14.64 -7.21 -16.25
N SER A 41 14.16 -7.11 -17.48
CA SER A 41 14.76 -6.18 -18.46
C SER A 41 14.55 -4.73 -18.09
N GLU A 42 13.35 -4.36 -17.61
CA GLU A 42 13.05 -3.00 -17.16
C GLU A 42 13.89 -2.62 -15.94
N ALA A 43 14.03 -3.54 -14.97
CA ALA A 43 14.89 -3.31 -13.81
C ALA A 43 16.35 -3.08 -14.24
N ALA A 44 16.88 -3.89 -15.18
CA ALA A 44 18.23 -3.71 -15.70
C ALA A 44 18.40 -2.37 -16.44
N ALA A 45 17.41 -1.97 -17.26
CA ALA A 45 17.43 -0.70 -17.98
C ALA A 45 17.42 0.53 -17.04
N LEU A 46 16.72 0.42 -15.90
CA LEU A 46 16.65 1.44 -14.87
C LEU A 46 17.82 1.38 -13.87
N GLY A 47 18.74 0.42 -14.01
CA GLY A 47 19.86 0.22 -13.08
C GLY A 47 19.42 -0.24 -11.69
N VAL A 48 18.23 -0.85 -11.57
CA VAL A 48 17.70 -1.37 -10.32
C VAL A 48 18.19 -2.80 -10.11
N GLU A 49 19.04 -2.98 -9.10
CA GLU A 49 19.53 -4.30 -8.71
C GLU A 49 18.39 -5.18 -8.18
N GLN A 50 18.28 -6.40 -8.70
CA GLN A 50 17.33 -7.40 -8.22
C GLN A 50 17.79 -7.92 -6.87
N ARG A 51 16.85 -8.02 -5.93
CA ARG A 51 17.09 -8.60 -4.61
C ARG A 51 15.86 -9.34 -4.14
N GLU A 52 16.07 -10.20 -3.16
CA GLU A 52 14.96 -10.77 -2.39
C GLU A 52 14.24 -9.65 -1.63
N VAL A 53 12.91 -9.68 -1.69
CA VAL A 53 12.01 -8.81 -0.94
C VAL A 53 11.18 -9.71 -0.05
N SER A 54 11.31 -9.56 1.26
CA SER A 54 10.59 -10.41 2.20
C SER A 54 9.08 -10.14 2.18
N ASP A 55 8.27 -11.13 2.54
CA ASP A 55 6.82 -10.98 2.70
C ASP A 55 6.46 -9.81 3.62
N GLN A 56 7.26 -9.61 4.67
CA GLN A 56 7.10 -8.50 5.61
C GLN A 56 7.34 -7.16 4.91
N GLU A 57 8.43 -7.00 4.13
CA GLU A 57 8.68 -5.75 3.42
C GLU A 57 7.59 -5.49 2.36
N ILE A 58 7.10 -6.53 1.67
CA ILE A 58 5.98 -6.40 0.73
C ILE A 58 4.73 -5.88 1.45
N LEU A 59 4.41 -6.47 2.61
CA LEU A 59 3.25 -6.07 3.40
C LEU A 59 3.36 -4.62 3.90
N GLU A 60 4.51 -4.24 4.46
CA GLU A 60 4.77 -2.88 4.92
C GLU A 60 4.71 -1.89 3.77
N ARG A 61 5.31 -2.21 2.63
CA ARG A 61 5.32 -1.31 1.47
C ARG A 61 3.97 -1.15 0.79
N CYS A 62 3.07 -2.12 0.94
CA CYS A 62 1.69 -2.03 0.45
C CYS A 62 0.76 -1.34 1.45
N LEU A 63 0.92 -1.57 2.76
CA LEU A 63 -0.01 -1.08 3.78
C LEU A 63 0.39 0.27 4.39
N TYR A 64 1.67 0.57 4.54
CA TYR A 64 2.07 1.78 5.25
C TYR A 64 1.84 3.07 4.45
N PRO A 65 1.99 3.12 3.11
CA PRO A 65 1.51 4.25 2.32
C PRO A 65 0.01 4.46 2.47
N LEU A 66 -0.75 3.36 2.50
CA LEU A 66 -2.19 3.40 2.70
C LEU A 66 -2.55 4.02 4.07
N ILE A 67 -1.89 3.58 5.14
CA ILE A 67 -2.09 4.15 6.49
C ILE A 67 -1.66 5.61 6.53
N ASN A 68 -0.54 5.96 5.88
CA ASN A 68 -0.04 7.32 5.80
C ASN A 68 -1.01 8.25 5.08
N GLU A 69 -1.59 7.80 3.96
CA GLU A 69 -2.64 8.51 3.25
C GLU A 69 -3.90 8.66 4.11
N GLY A 70 -4.27 7.61 4.87
CA GLY A 70 -5.35 7.69 5.84
C GLY A 70 -5.12 8.78 6.89
N ALA A 71 -3.88 8.96 7.36
CA ALA A 71 -3.54 10.03 8.28
C ALA A 71 -3.64 11.43 7.64
N LEU A 72 -3.28 11.58 6.35
CA LEU A 72 -3.47 12.83 5.60
C LEU A 72 -4.96 13.14 5.44
N ILE A 73 -5.78 12.16 5.04
CA ILE A 73 -7.23 12.29 4.90
C ILE A 73 -7.89 12.78 6.21
N LEU A 74 -7.42 12.28 7.37
CA LEU A 74 -7.88 12.74 8.68
C LEU A 74 -7.42 14.16 9.00
N GLU A 75 -6.16 14.49 8.73
CA GLU A 75 -5.60 15.82 8.97
C GLU A 75 -6.28 16.90 8.12
N GLU A 76 -6.62 16.58 6.88
CA GLU A 76 -7.34 17.45 5.94
C GLU A 76 -8.85 17.55 6.25
N GLY A 77 -9.35 16.75 7.20
CA GLY A 77 -10.77 16.73 7.58
C GLY A 77 -11.69 16.13 6.52
N ILE A 78 -11.16 15.34 5.57
CA ILE A 78 -11.94 14.66 4.54
C ILE A 78 -12.76 13.52 5.17
N ALA A 79 -12.14 12.76 6.09
CA ALA A 79 -12.84 11.82 6.96
C ALA A 79 -12.93 12.40 8.37
N GLN A 80 -14.07 12.20 9.04
CA GLN A 80 -14.29 12.77 10.37
C GLN A 80 -13.52 12.01 11.45
N ARG A 81 -13.35 10.70 11.28
CA ARG A 81 -12.71 9.82 12.26
C ARG A 81 -12.05 8.61 11.60
N PRO A 82 -11.07 7.97 12.27
CA PRO A 82 -10.33 6.82 11.70
C PRO A 82 -11.25 5.65 11.33
N SER A 83 -12.33 5.43 12.08
CA SER A 83 -13.29 4.36 11.82
C SER A 83 -14.02 4.50 10.47
N ASP A 84 -14.18 5.73 9.96
CA ASP A 84 -14.84 5.96 8.67
C ASP A 84 -13.96 5.42 7.53
N ILE A 85 -12.64 5.62 7.62
CA ILE A 85 -11.65 5.04 6.70
C ILE A 85 -11.65 3.52 6.82
N ASP A 86 -11.67 2.99 8.04
CA ASP A 86 -11.71 1.54 8.26
C ASP A 86 -12.93 0.87 7.63
N VAL A 87 -14.12 1.46 7.80
CA VAL A 87 -15.37 0.97 7.18
C VAL A 87 -15.26 0.97 5.65
N VAL A 88 -14.74 2.05 5.05
CA VAL A 88 -14.53 2.12 3.60
C VAL A 88 -13.58 1.01 3.12
N TYR A 89 -12.51 0.74 3.85
CA TYR A 89 -11.56 -0.29 3.45
C TYR A 89 -12.10 -1.71 3.62
N VAL A 90 -12.83 -1.98 4.70
CA VAL A 90 -13.44 -3.30 4.93
C VAL A 90 -14.50 -3.61 3.88
N PHE A 91 -15.42 -2.67 3.63
CA PHE A 91 -16.58 -2.95 2.78
C PHE A 91 -16.39 -2.54 1.32
N GLY A 92 -15.48 -1.61 1.02
CA GLY A 92 -15.19 -1.14 -0.33
C GLY A 92 -13.97 -1.81 -0.98
N TYR A 93 -12.95 -2.14 -0.18
CA TYR A 93 -11.67 -2.67 -0.69
C TYR A 93 -11.34 -4.07 -0.14
N ALA A 94 -12.29 -4.71 0.56
CA ALA A 94 -12.15 -6.05 1.14
C ALA A 94 -10.95 -6.20 2.07
N PHE A 95 -10.60 -5.15 2.84
CA PHE A 95 -9.65 -5.28 3.92
C PHE A 95 -10.13 -6.35 4.92
N PRO A 96 -9.25 -7.21 5.47
CA PRO A 96 -9.69 -8.32 6.32
C PRO A 96 -10.42 -7.82 7.57
N ALA A 97 -11.74 -8.00 7.64
CA ALA A 97 -12.56 -7.56 8.77
C ALA A 97 -12.05 -8.01 10.16
N PRO A 98 -11.51 -9.23 10.35
CA PRO A 98 -10.91 -9.62 11.64
C PRO A 98 -9.68 -8.80 12.06
N LYS A 99 -9.09 -8.01 11.16
CA LYS A 99 -8.01 -7.06 11.43
C LYS A 99 -8.52 -5.63 11.70
N GLY A 100 -9.84 -5.41 11.67
CA GLY A 100 -10.46 -4.08 11.72
C GLY A 100 -10.40 -3.45 10.33
N GLY A 101 -9.77 -2.29 10.22
CA GLY A 101 -9.36 -1.67 8.97
C GLY A 101 -7.89 -1.20 9.04
N PRO A 102 -7.37 -0.48 8.04
CA PRO A 102 -5.98 -0.03 8.02
C PRO A 102 -5.61 0.86 9.23
N MET A 103 -6.50 1.73 9.71
CA MET A 103 -6.23 2.63 10.84
C MET A 103 -6.17 1.84 12.14
N HIS A 104 -7.16 0.97 12.39
CA HIS A 104 -7.13 0.04 13.52
C HIS A 104 -5.93 -0.92 13.47
N TYR A 105 -5.55 -1.40 12.28
CA TYR A 105 -4.37 -2.25 12.11
C TYR A 105 -3.08 -1.49 12.45
N ALA A 106 -2.97 -0.22 12.07
CA ALA A 106 -1.83 0.64 12.42
C ALA A 106 -1.70 0.79 13.95
N ASP A 107 -2.82 0.97 14.65
CA ASP A 107 -2.83 1.03 16.12
C ASP A 107 -2.33 -0.26 16.77
N HIS A 108 -2.67 -1.41 16.19
CA HIS A 108 -2.19 -2.72 16.67
C HIS A 108 -0.68 -2.93 16.41
N VAL A 109 -0.18 -2.49 15.25
CA VAL A 109 1.26 -2.51 14.93
C VAL A 109 2.03 -1.51 15.82
N GLY A 110 1.39 -0.41 16.20
CA GLY A 110 1.96 0.72 16.91
C GLY A 110 2.43 1.81 15.95
N LEU A 111 1.88 3.03 16.09
CA LEU A 111 2.14 4.13 15.15
C LEU A 111 3.60 4.54 15.06
N LYS A 112 4.37 4.39 16.15
CA LYS A 112 5.82 4.60 16.14
C LYS A 112 6.51 3.65 15.15
N ASN A 113 6.14 2.37 15.14
CA ASN A 113 6.75 1.39 14.24
C ASN A 113 6.43 1.69 12.78
N VAL A 114 5.17 2.08 12.51
CA VAL A 114 4.74 2.50 11.16
C VAL A 114 5.51 3.74 10.70
N TYR A 115 5.56 4.78 11.54
CA TYR A 115 6.29 6.01 11.26
C TYR A 115 7.78 5.76 11.01
N ASP A 116 8.45 5.00 11.88
CA ASP A 116 9.87 4.70 11.74
C ASP A 116 10.17 3.92 10.44
N LYS A 117 9.32 2.97 10.05
CA LYS A 117 9.45 2.26 8.76
C LYS A 117 9.23 3.18 7.56
N ILE A 118 8.25 4.08 7.62
CA ILE A 118 8.06 5.08 6.55
C ILE A 118 9.30 5.97 6.43
N CYS A 119 9.89 6.42 7.55
CA CYS A 119 11.14 7.17 7.53
C CYS A 119 12.31 6.35 6.95
N GLU A 120 12.43 5.06 7.27
CA GLU A 120 13.45 4.21 6.64
C GLU A 120 13.24 4.10 5.13
N PHE A 121 12.00 3.90 4.66
CA PHE A 121 11.69 3.86 3.23
C PHE A 121 11.91 5.21 2.55
N ARG A 122 11.66 6.33 3.24
CA ARG A 122 12.01 7.68 2.79
C ARG A 122 13.50 7.83 2.57
N ASP A 123 14.30 7.44 3.54
CA ASP A 123 15.75 7.58 3.46
C ASP A 123 16.34 6.68 2.37
N ARG A 124 15.69 5.54 2.08
CA ARG A 124 16.12 4.58 1.06
C ARG A 124 15.63 4.90 -0.35
N TYR A 125 14.38 5.32 -0.51
CA TYR A 125 13.71 5.45 -1.80
C TYR A 125 13.35 6.89 -2.18
N GLY A 126 13.46 7.83 -1.25
CA GLY A 126 13.23 9.25 -1.48
C GLY A 126 11.95 9.80 -0.84
N GLU A 127 11.99 11.08 -0.48
CA GLU A 127 10.88 11.78 0.15
C GLU A 127 9.64 11.92 -0.73
N GLU A 128 9.82 11.98 -2.06
CA GLU A 128 8.72 12.05 -3.02
C GLU A 128 7.72 10.90 -2.86
N TYR A 129 8.18 9.71 -2.44
CA TYR A 129 7.34 8.51 -2.32
C TYR A 129 6.94 8.17 -0.88
N TRP A 130 7.70 8.65 0.11
CA TRP A 130 7.61 8.18 1.51
C TRP A 130 7.64 9.31 2.52
N LYS A 131 7.04 10.46 2.19
CA LYS A 131 6.88 11.55 3.15
C LYS A 131 5.88 11.14 4.24
N PRO A 132 6.26 11.12 5.53
CA PRO A 132 5.33 10.81 6.61
C PRO A 132 4.29 11.92 6.74
N ALA A 133 3.04 11.54 6.98
CA ALA A 133 1.94 12.45 7.28
C ALA A 133 2.22 13.17 8.60
N PRO A 134 2.02 14.50 8.70
CA PRO A 134 2.30 15.23 9.94
C PRO A 134 1.47 14.71 11.13
N LEU A 135 0.20 14.33 10.93
CA LEU A 135 -0.60 13.68 11.96
C LEU A 135 0.03 12.36 12.46
N LEU A 136 0.50 11.50 11.55
CA LEU A 136 1.15 10.24 11.92
C LEU A 136 2.44 10.50 12.72
N GLU A 137 3.27 11.45 12.27
CA GLU A 137 4.48 11.87 12.98
C GLU A 137 4.17 12.37 14.39
N LYS A 138 3.15 13.22 14.53
CA LYS A 138 2.71 13.75 15.82
C LYS A 138 2.29 12.64 16.77
N LEU A 139 1.37 11.76 16.34
CA LEU A 139 0.85 10.69 17.20
C LEU A 139 1.94 9.67 17.57
N ALA A 140 2.83 9.35 16.63
CA ALA A 140 3.99 8.49 16.88
C ALA A 140 4.92 9.07 17.96
N LYS A 141 5.19 10.38 17.93
CA LYS A 141 6.03 11.07 18.93
C LYS A 141 5.35 11.21 20.29
N GLU A 142 4.02 11.38 20.30
CA GLU A 142 3.22 11.48 21.54
C GLU A 142 2.92 10.12 22.16
N GLY A 143 3.19 9.02 21.46
CA GLY A 143 2.84 7.67 21.91
C GLY A 143 1.32 7.42 21.92
N LYS A 144 0.58 8.14 21.06
CA LYS A 144 -0.87 8.01 20.90
C LYS A 144 -1.23 7.08 19.75
N THR A 145 -2.48 6.65 19.72
CA THR A 145 -3.08 5.88 18.64
C THR A 145 -4.07 6.72 17.81
N PHE A 146 -4.44 6.25 16.62
CA PHE A 146 -5.52 6.89 15.85
C PHE A 146 -6.84 6.81 16.60
N ALA A 147 -7.16 5.69 17.24
CA ALA A 147 -8.37 5.56 18.05
C ALA A 147 -8.44 6.61 19.18
N GLN A 148 -7.33 6.86 19.88
CA GLN A 148 -7.26 7.91 20.90
C GLN A 148 -7.43 9.30 20.29
N TRP A 149 -6.76 9.58 19.17
CA TRP A 149 -6.92 10.85 18.46
C TRP A 149 -8.36 11.08 18.02
N GLY A 150 -9.02 10.06 17.45
CA GLY A 150 -10.40 10.15 16.98
C GLY A 150 -11.39 10.43 18.11
N ALA A 151 -11.18 9.83 19.28
CA ALA A 151 -12.01 10.10 20.46
C ALA A 151 -11.83 11.54 21.02
N GLU A 152 -10.73 12.22 20.70
CA GLU A 152 -10.49 13.63 21.08
C GLU A 152 -11.13 14.63 20.10
N GLN A 153 -11.61 14.18 18.93
CA GLN A 153 -12.25 15.03 17.91
C GLN A 153 -13.78 15.06 18.00
N GLU A 154 -14.39 14.23 18.87
CA GLU A 154 -15.84 14.21 19.16
C GLU A 154 -16.25 15.25 20.21
#